data_AF-M1NR78-F1
#
_entry.id   AF-M1NR78-F1
#
_cell.length_a   1.000
_cell.length_b   1.000
_cell.length_c   1.000
_cell.angle_alpha   90.00
_cell.angle_beta   90.00
_cell.angle_gamma   90.00
#
_symmetry.space_group_name_H-M   'P 1'
#
loop_
_entity.id
_entity.type
_entity.pdbx_description
1 polymer ?
#
loop_
_entity_poly.entity_id
_entity_poly.type
_entity_poly.pdbx_seq_one_letter_code
_entity_poly.pdbx_strand_id
1 'polypeptide(L)'
;MSNPSCGCGHSDNTQTSAPESLTLTSTPANAEGTIGETAECPVMAGTPVIKAEAEAKGLYRDYEGQRYWLCCPGCGPKFDANPAQYAHAG
;
A
#
# COMPACT_ATOMS: atom_id res chain seq x y z
N MET A 1 -20.78 -6.97 -69.94
CA MET A 1 -20.90 -7.75 -68.69
C MET A 1 -19.82 -7.23 -67.75
N SER A 2 -19.85 -5.95 -67.34
CA SER A 2 -20.56 -5.43 -66.16
C SER A 2 -20.38 -6.28 -64.91
N ASN A 3 -19.41 -5.91 -64.06
CA ASN A 3 -19.70 -5.73 -62.64
C ASN A 3 -18.71 -4.73 -61.98
N PRO A 4 -19.17 -3.53 -61.61
CA PRO A 4 -18.45 -2.60 -60.74
C PRO A 4 -18.88 -2.81 -59.28
N SER A 5 -17.95 -2.79 -58.33
CA SER A 5 -18.29 -2.41 -56.95
C SER A 5 -17.07 -2.11 -56.11
N CYS A 6 -17.11 -0.90 -55.55
CA CYS A 6 -16.26 -0.36 -54.51
C CYS A 6 -16.15 -1.28 -53.30
N GLY A 7 -15.02 -1.18 -52.60
CA GLY A 7 -14.86 -1.78 -51.28
C GLY A 7 -13.47 -1.52 -50.70
N CYS A 8 -13.14 -0.24 -50.46
CA CYS A 8 -12.09 0.13 -49.54
C CYS A 8 -12.49 -0.33 -48.12
N GLY A 9 -11.95 -1.48 -47.69
CA GLY A 9 -12.22 -2.10 -46.41
C GLY A 9 -11.02 -1.99 -45.46
N HIS A 10 -11.05 -0.92 -44.67
CA HIS A 10 -10.57 -0.78 -43.28
C HIS A 10 -9.46 -1.70 -42.77
N SER A 11 -8.29 -1.11 -42.61
CA SER A 11 -7.32 -1.48 -41.58
C SER A 11 -7.95 -1.27 -40.20
N ASP A 12 -8.23 -2.34 -39.45
CA ASP A 12 -8.35 -2.25 -38.00
C ASP A 12 -7.79 -3.50 -37.33
N ASN A 13 -6.68 -3.27 -36.63
CA ASN A 13 -6.39 -3.82 -35.32
C ASN A 13 -6.15 -5.34 -35.19
N THR A 14 -4.99 -5.77 -35.68
CA THR A 14 -4.30 -6.95 -35.14
C THR A 14 -3.41 -6.52 -33.98
N GLN A 15 -4.00 -6.23 -32.81
CA GLN A 15 -3.23 -6.21 -31.56
C GLN A 15 -2.97 -7.65 -31.15
N THR A 16 -1.94 -8.19 -31.80
CA THR A 16 -1.25 -9.42 -31.46
C THR A 16 -0.76 -9.35 -30.02
N SER A 17 -1.13 -10.36 -29.25
CA SER A 17 -0.50 -10.96 -28.08
C SER A 17 0.44 -10.09 -27.25
N ALA A 18 0.01 -9.88 -26.00
CA ALA A 18 0.79 -9.39 -24.88
C ALA A 18 2.22 -9.98 -24.82
N PRO A 19 3.25 -9.17 -24.55
CA PRO A 19 4.41 -9.68 -23.86
C PRO A 19 4.03 -9.91 -22.39
N GLU A 20 3.71 -11.15 -22.06
CA GLU A 20 3.92 -11.69 -20.72
C GLU A 20 5.43 -11.65 -20.43
N SER A 21 5.90 -10.53 -19.90
CA SER A 21 7.21 -10.43 -19.28
C SER A 21 7.04 -9.78 -17.92
N LEU A 22 6.54 -10.59 -16.98
CA LEU A 22 6.92 -10.67 -15.56
C LEU A 22 7.84 -9.53 -15.07
N THR A 23 7.34 -8.30 -15.03
CA THR A 23 7.83 -7.34 -14.06
C THR A 23 7.13 -7.68 -12.76
N LEU A 24 7.70 -8.64 -12.04
CA LEU A 24 7.60 -8.71 -10.58
C LEU A 24 8.27 -7.45 -10.01
N THR A 25 7.61 -6.31 -10.20
CA THR A 25 7.64 -5.26 -9.20
C THR A 25 6.24 -5.22 -8.61
N SER A 26 5.88 -6.32 -7.95
CA SER A 26 5.04 -6.20 -6.76
C SER A 26 5.87 -5.44 -5.74
N THR A 27 6.01 -4.13 -5.93
CA THR A 27 6.25 -3.22 -4.83
C THR A 27 4.98 -3.34 -4.01
N PRO A 28 4.99 -3.96 -2.81
CA PRO A 28 3.80 -3.96 -1.98
C PRO A 28 3.40 -2.49 -1.79
N ALA A 29 2.14 -2.21 -2.09
CA ALA A 29 1.48 -0.97 -1.80
C ALA A 29 1.64 -0.65 -0.30
N ASN A 30 2.71 0.08 0.06
CA ASN A 30 2.87 0.65 1.38
C ASN A 30 3.80 1.87 1.34
N ALA A 31 3.55 2.76 0.39
CA ALA A 31 4.17 4.09 0.35
C ALA A 31 3.21 5.16 -0.18
N GLU A 32 1.90 4.95 -0.06
CA GLU A 32 0.92 6.02 -0.20
C GLU A 32 0.42 6.38 1.19
N GLY A 33 1.20 7.24 1.86
CA GLY A 33 0.77 7.96 3.05
C GLY A 33 -0.40 8.87 2.66
N THR A 34 -1.62 8.32 2.74
CA THR A 34 -2.85 9.08 2.56
C THR A 34 -3.00 10.03 3.75
N ILE A 35 -3.24 11.32 3.46
CA ILE A 35 -3.19 12.48 4.38
C ILE A 35 -4.34 12.49 5.42
N GLY A 36 -4.85 11.32 5.80
CA GLY A 36 -5.89 11.15 6.80
C GLY A 36 -5.90 9.75 7.42
N GLU A 37 -4.82 8.99 7.25
CA GLU A 37 -4.80 7.62 7.73
C GLU A 37 -4.45 7.58 9.22
N THR A 38 -5.36 7.01 9.99
CA THR A 38 -5.18 6.75 11.42
C THR A 38 -4.76 5.30 11.61
N ALA A 39 -3.83 5.08 12.53
CA ALA A 39 -3.46 3.75 12.98
C ALA A 39 -4.03 3.54 14.38
N GLU A 40 -4.27 2.29 14.77
CA GLU A 40 -4.57 1.99 16.15
C GLU A 40 -3.28 1.82 16.95
N CYS A 41 -3.24 2.38 18.16
CA CYS A 41 -2.11 2.20 19.04
C CYS A 41 -2.04 0.73 19.47
N PRO A 42 -0.99 -0.03 19.13
CA PRO A 42 -0.94 -1.45 19.44
C PRO A 42 -0.76 -1.72 20.94
N VAL A 43 -0.21 -0.76 21.68
CA VAL A 43 -0.03 -0.82 23.14
C VAL A 43 -1.33 -0.53 23.90
N MET A 44 -2.20 0.30 23.31
CA MET A 44 -3.53 0.65 23.83
C MET A 44 -4.54 0.52 22.69
N ALA A 45 -4.88 -0.73 22.38
CA ALA A 45 -5.84 -1.07 21.34
C ALA A 45 -7.13 -0.24 21.51
N GLY A 46 -7.63 0.33 20.41
CA GLY A 46 -8.77 1.24 20.41
C GLY A 46 -8.46 2.73 20.59
N THR A 47 -7.19 3.12 20.77
CA THR A 47 -6.79 4.54 20.67
C THR A 47 -6.37 4.87 19.24
N PRO A 48 -7.08 5.76 18.51
CA PRO A 48 -6.67 6.20 17.19
C PRO A 48 -5.42 7.09 17.30
N VAL A 49 -4.47 6.86 16.40
CA VAL A 49 -3.21 7.57 16.27
C VAL A 49 -3.16 8.19 14.89
N ILE A 50 -2.95 9.49 14.82
CA ILE A 50 -2.71 10.15 13.55
C ILE A 50 -1.29 9.78 13.08
N LYS A 51 -1.18 8.99 12.01
CA LYS A 51 0.11 8.50 11.50
C LYS A 51 1.08 9.64 11.24
N ALA A 52 0.60 10.70 10.59
CA ALA A 52 1.38 11.90 10.29
C ALA A 52 1.96 12.60 11.54
N GLU A 53 1.20 12.71 12.63
CA GLU A 53 1.71 13.29 13.87
C GLU A 53 2.71 12.37 14.57
N ALA A 54 2.42 11.08 14.60
CA ALA A 54 3.31 10.10 15.17
C ALA A 54 4.64 10.06 14.41
N GLU A 55 4.64 10.14 13.08
CA GLU A 55 5.85 10.23 12.27
C GLU A 55 6.59 11.55 12.50
N ALA A 56 5.88 12.69 12.52
CA ALA A 56 6.48 13.99 12.80
C ALA A 56 7.17 14.04 14.18
N LYS A 57 6.64 13.28 15.15
CA LYS A 57 7.19 13.18 16.52
C LYS A 57 8.14 11.99 16.70
N GLY A 58 8.32 11.11 15.70
CA GLY A 58 9.12 9.89 15.82
C GLY A 58 8.52 8.78 16.70
N LEU A 59 7.20 8.81 16.93
CA LEU A 59 6.41 7.83 17.68
C LEU A 59 5.96 6.67 16.78
N TYR A 60 6.87 6.09 16.00
CA TYR A 60 6.59 4.91 15.18
C TYR A 60 7.66 3.83 15.39
N ARG A 61 7.32 2.57 15.13
CA ARG A 61 8.20 1.41 15.24
C ARG A 61 8.00 0.51 14.03
N ASP A 62 9.09 0.18 13.37
CA ASP A 62 9.08 -0.77 12.26
C ASP A 62 9.38 -2.16 12.81
N TYR A 63 8.47 -3.12 12.61
CA TYR A 63 8.59 -4.51 13.07
C TYR A 63 8.08 -5.46 11.98
N GLU A 64 8.85 -6.50 11.64
CA GLU A 64 8.52 -7.47 10.58
C GLU A 64 8.19 -6.86 9.21
N GLY A 65 8.74 -5.67 8.89
CA GLY A 65 8.45 -4.96 7.65
C GLY A 65 7.12 -4.19 7.66
N GLN A 66 6.42 -4.16 8.80
CA GLN A 66 5.27 -3.30 9.04
C GLN A 66 5.62 -2.14 9.96
N ARG A 67 5.08 -0.96 9.65
CA ARG A 67 5.19 0.23 10.49
C ARG A 67 4.02 0.29 11.46
N TYR A 68 4.33 0.46 12.74
CA TYR A 68 3.38 0.65 13.82
C TYR A 68 3.49 2.07 14.37
N TRP A 69 2.36 2.72 14.61
CA TRP A 69 2.32 4.08 15.17
C TRP A 69 1.81 4.06 16.61
N LEU A 70 2.38 4.93 17.43
CA LEU A 70 2.15 4.97 18.86
C LEU A 70 1.44 6.26 19.25
N CYS A 71 0.45 6.19 20.13
CA CYS A 71 -0.31 7.37 20.55
C CYS A 71 0.51 8.31 21.46
N CYS A 72 1.51 7.78 22.17
CA CYS A 72 2.26 8.49 23.21
C CYS A 72 3.70 7.96 23.31
N PRO A 73 4.66 8.76 23.81
CA PRO A 73 6.06 8.33 23.96
C PRO A 73 6.21 7.20 24.98
N GLY A 74 5.29 7.09 25.94
CA GLY A 74 5.25 5.97 26.89
C GLY A 74 4.86 4.62 26.29
N CYS A 75 4.29 4.60 25.08
CA CYS A 75 3.99 3.35 24.37
C CYS A 75 5.23 2.78 23.67
N GLY A 76 6.22 3.61 23.33
CA GLY A 76 7.49 3.18 22.74
C GLY A 76 8.17 2.06 23.55
N PRO A 77 8.59 2.31 24.80
CA PRO A 77 9.29 1.30 25.60
C PRO A 77 8.46 0.04 25.87
N LYS A 78 7.12 0.15 25.90
CA LYS A 78 6.23 -1.03 26.02
C LYS A 78 6.28 -1.86 24.74
N PHE A 79 6.13 -1.22 23.59
CA PHE A 79 6.27 -1.88 22.30
C PHE A 79 7.66 -2.49 22.13
N ASP A 80 8.72 -1.74 22.43
CA ASP A 80 10.11 -2.20 22.36
C ASP A 80 10.40 -3.39 23.30
N ALA A 81 9.70 -3.49 24.45
CA ALA A 81 9.85 -4.63 25.36
C ALA A 81 9.22 -5.93 24.83
N ASN A 82 8.07 -5.86 24.14
CA ASN A 82 7.36 -7.03 23.63
C ASN A 82 6.69 -6.76 22.27
N PRO A 83 7.45 -6.46 21.20
CA PRO A 83 6.87 -6.02 19.93
C PRO A 83 5.98 -7.10 19.31
N ALA A 84 6.35 -8.38 19.43
CA ALA A 84 5.55 -9.51 18.96
C ALA A 84 4.14 -9.58 19.60
N GLN A 85 3.98 -9.13 20.84
CA GLN A 85 2.67 -9.09 21.52
C GLN A 85 1.77 -7.99 20.95
N TYR A 86 2.38 -6.87 20.54
CA TYR A 86 1.69 -5.67 20.10
C TYR A 86 1.53 -5.60 18.57
N ALA A 87 2.39 -6.28 17.83
CA ALA A 87 2.36 -6.38 16.37
C ALA A 87 1.16 -7.18 15.82
N HIS A 88 0.23 -7.64 16.67
CA HIS A 88 -0.92 -8.47 16.29
C HIS A 88 -2.08 -7.69 15.63
N ALA A 89 -1.83 -6.49 15.11
CA ALA A 89 -2.83 -5.72 14.37
C ALA A 89 -2.98 -6.32 12.96
N GLY A 90 -3.84 -7.33 12.86
CA GLY A 90 -4.40 -7.86 11.63
C GLY A 90 -5.86 -7.45 11.48
#